data_AF-A0A1W9X323-F1
#
_entry.id   AF-A0A1W9X323-F1
#
_cell.length_a   1.000
_cell.length_b   1.000
_cell.length_c   1.000
_cell.angle_alpha   90.00
_cell.angle_beta   90.00
_cell.angle_gamma   90.00
#
_symmetry.space_group_name_H-M   'P 1'
#
loop_
_entity.id
_entity.type
_entity.pdbx_description
1 polymer ?
#
loop_
_entity_poly.entity_id
_entity_poly.type
_entity_poly.pdbx_seq_one_letter_code
_entity_poly.pdbx_strand_id
1 'polypeptide(L)'
;MNEFYDDVKHETFTTDNPLICVMDGALCLWNIFDKMFINIKHIVRILDIIHVLEYIWLIAHVKFKEGNDECKNYVYEKLLMILQGKVASYIMEPQKEMLEGKWNETQKEKFKKVHCTGQKIMYYSE
;
A
#
# COMPACT_ATOMS: atom_id res chain seq x y z
N MET A 1 -7.64 17.55 3.97
CA MET A 1 -6.88 17.20 5.17
C MET A 1 -7.03 18.25 6.26
N ASN A 2 -6.94 19.56 5.97
CA ASN A 2 -7.24 20.64 6.94
C ASN A 2 -8.64 20.51 7.55
N GLU A 3 -9.66 20.30 6.73
CA GLU A 3 -11.04 20.08 7.19
C GLU A 3 -11.14 18.93 8.21
N PHE A 4 -10.60 17.75 7.88
CA PHE A 4 -10.55 16.62 8.82
C PHE A 4 -9.80 16.93 10.11
N TYR A 5 -8.70 17.69 10.04
CA TYR A 5 -7.97 18.10 11.24
C TYR A 5 -8.81 19.04 12.10
N ASP A 6 -9.50 20.00 11.48
CA ASP A 6 -10.36 20.93 12.20
C ASP A 6 -11.53 20.23 12.90
N ASP A 7 -12.05 19.14 12.33
CA ASP A 7 -13.10 18.31 12.94
C ASP A 7 -12.61 17.56 14.19
N VAL A 8 -11.35 17.12 14.20
CA VAL A 8 -10.84 16.21 15.26
C VAL A 8 -9.84 16.83 16.22
N LYS A 9 -9.34 18.05 15.96
CA LYS A 9 -8.29 18.70 16.79
C LYS A 9 -8.70 18.97 18.24
N HIS A 10 -10.00 18.99 18.53
CA HIS A 10 -10.55 19.20 19.86
C HIS A 10 -10.94 17.89 20.57
N GLU A 11 -10.88 16.76 19.87
CA GLU A 11 -11.18 15.46 20.43
C GLU A 11 -10.04 14.93 21.31
N THR A 12 -10.41 14.13 22.30
CA THR A 12 -9.44 13.44 23.16
C THR A 12 -9.35 11.98 22.74
N PHE A 13 -8.21 11.60 22.16
CA PHE A 13 -7.94 10.23 21.76
C PHE A 13 -7.21 9.48 22.88
N THR A 14 -7.61 8.24 23.11
CA THR A 14 -7.03 7.35 24.13
C THR A 14 -6.64 6.01 23.51
N THR A 15 -6.01 5.14 24.28
CA THR A 15 -5.72 3.77 23.83
C THR A 15 -6.98 3.00 23.44
N ASP A 16 -8.09 3.19 24.16
CA ASP A 16 -9.36 2.49 23.92
C ASP A 16 -10.22 3.17 22.84
N ASN A 17 -9.93 4.44 22.54
CA ASN A 17 -10.59 5.21 21.48
C ASN A 17 -9.54 6.01 20.68
N PRO A 18 -8.70 5.34 19.87
CA PRO A 18 -7.68 6.01 19.09
C PRO A 18 -8.28 6.65 17.85
N LEU A 19 -7.57 7.64 17.29
CA LEU A 19 -7.87 8.12 15.94
C LEU A 19 -7.47 7.04 14.94
N ILE A 20 -8.46 6.47 14.24
CA ILE A 20 -8.21 5.48 13.18
C ILE A 20 -8.15 6.20 11.85
N CYS A 21 -7.04 6.07 11.15
CA CYS A 21 -6.84 6.64 9.82
C CYS A 21 -6.63 5.54 8.80
N VAL A 22 -7.54 5.44 7.82
CA VAL A 22 -7.41 4.58 6.64
C VAL A 22 -6.98 5.45 5.47
N MET A 23 -5.81 5.17 4.88
CA MET A 23 -5.30 5.94 3.74
C MET A 23 -4.70 5.03 2.68
N ASP A 24 -4.70 5.52 1.45
CA ASP A 24 -3.92 4.93 0.39
C ASP A 24 -2.41 4.95 0.72
N GLY A 25 -1.61 4.11 0.07
CA GLY A 25 -0.16 4.03 0.31
C GLY A 25 0.65 5.22 -0.20
N ALA A 26 0.07 6.38 -0.50
CA ALA A 26 0.81 7.52 -1.03
C ALA A 26 1.58 8.26 0.08
N LEU A 27 2.91 8.11 0.08
CA LEU A 27 3.85 8.77 0.99
C LEU A 27 3.65 10.28 1.15
N CYS A 28 3.22 10.99 0.10
CA CYS A 28 2.91 12.42 0.25
C CYS A 28 1.73 12.66 1.20
N LEU A 29 0.69 11.84 1.16
CA LEU A 29 -0.45 11.93 2.08
C LEU A 29 -0.02 11.58 3.49
N TRP A 30 0.74 10.50 3.66
CA TRP A 30 1.26 10.12 4.97
C TRP A 30 2.19 11.19 5.58
N ASN A 31 3.07 11.80 4.78
CA ASN A 31 3.93 12.90 5.24
C ASN A 31 3.13 14.13 5.68
N ILE A 32 2.01 14.44 5.01
CA ILE A 32 1.14 15.55 5.40
C ILE A 32 0.40 15.17 6.68
N PHE A 33 -0.12 13.94 6.75
CA PHE A 33 -0.80 13.40 7.93
C PHE A 33 0.13 13.44 9.17
N ASP A 34 1.35 12.94 9.05
CA ASP A 34 2.34 12.93 10.13
C ASP A 34 2.63 14.33 10.67
N LYS A 35 2.70 15.33 9.79
CA LYS A 35 2.91 16.73 10.18
C LYS A 35 1.70 17.34 10.86
N MET A 36 0.51 17.06 10.34
CA MET A 36 -0.74 17.66 10.82
C MET A 36 -1.18 17.06 12.15
N PHE A 37 -1.08 15.75 12.31
CA PHE A 37 -1.60 15.03 13.47
C PHE A 37 -0.51 14.71 14.50
N ILE A 38 0.66 15.36 14.42
CA ILE A 38 1.82 15.12 15.29
C ILE A 38 1.51 15.22 16.80
N ASN A 39 0.52 16.03 17.16
CA ASN A 39 0.12 16.25 18.56
C ASN A 39 -0.83 15.18 19.10
N ILE A 40 -1.38 14.31 18.24
CA ILE A 40 -2.27 13.23 18.66
C ILE A 40 -1.43 11.98 18.92
N LYS A 41 -1.38 11.55 20.18
CA LYS A 41 -0.55 10.42 20.61
C LYS A 41 -1.13 9.06 20.27
N HIS A 42 -2.46 8.96 20.26
CA HIS A 42 -3.17 7.69 20.08
C HIS A 42 -3.77 7.64 18.68
N ILE A 43 -2.96 7.22 17.70
CA ILE A 43 -3.36 7.05 16.30
C ILE A 43 -3.10 5.60 15.88
N VAL A 44 -4.07 4.99 15.20
CA VAL A 44 -3.89 3.73 14.47
C VAL A 44 -3.95 4.03 12.97
N ARG A 45 -2.92 3.60 12.25
CA ARG A 45 -2.77 3.81 10.82
C ARG A 45 -3.06 2.51 10.10
N ILE A 46 -3.98 2.56 9.15
CA ILE A 46 -4.41 1.40 8.38
C ILE A 46 -4.22 1.73 6.90
N LEU A 47 -3.58 0.81 6.19
CA LEU A 47 -3.45 0.89 4.76
C LEU A 47 -4.76 0.46 4.08
N ASP A 48 -5.20 1.24 3.11
CA ASP A 48 -6.33 0.87 2.26
C ASP A 48 -6.00 -0.38 1.42
N ILE A 49 -6.60 -1.51 1.82
CA ILE A 49 -6.37 -2.81 1.17
C ILE A 49 -6.99 -2.88 -0.23
N ILE A 50 -8.03 -2.10 -0.52
CA ILE A 50 -8.64 -2.04 -1.86
C ILE A 50 -7.65 -1.38 -2.81
N HIS A 51 -6.98 -0.32 -2.36
CA HIS A 51 -5.93 0.35 -3.13
C HIS A 51 -4.72 -0.56 -3.37
N VAL A 52 -4.33 -1.36 -2.37
CA VAL A 52 -3.28 -2.37 -2.53
C VAL A 52 -3.64 -3.40 -3.60
N LEU A 53 -4.90 -3.87 -3.59
CA LEU A 53 -5.39 -4.87 -4.52
C LEU A 53 -5.23 -4.43 -5.98
N GLU A 54 -5.47 -3.15 -6.29
CA GLU A 54 -5.27 -2.59 -7.64
C GLU A 54 -3.83 -2.74 -8.13
N TYR A 55 -2.83 -2.53 -7.26
CA TYR A 55 -1.43 -2.71 -7.60
C TYR A 55 -1.07 -4.18 -7.82
N ILE A 56 -1.64 -5.09 -7.03
CA ILE A 56 -1.43 -6.52 -7.24
C ILE A 56 -2.00 -6.94 -8.61
N TRP A 57 -3.22 -6.48 -8.94
CA TRP A 57 -3.82 -6.70 -10.26
C TRP A 57 -2.98 -6.12 -11.40
N LEU A 58 -2.36 -4.96 -11.19
CA LEU A 58 -1.49 -4.35 -12.19
C LEU A 58 -0.34 -5.27 -12.58
N ILE A 59 0.29 -5.94 -11.62
CA ILE A 59 1.35 -6.94 -11.89
C ILE A 59 0.78 -8.24 -12.45
N ALA A 60 -0.36 -8.69 -11.90
CA ALA A 60 -1.01 -9.90 -12.38
C ALA A 60 -1.34 -9.79 -13.89
N HIS A 61 -1.86 -8.65 -14.35
CA HIS A 61 -2.14 -8.41 -15.77
C HIS A 61 -0.91 -8.17 -16.65
N VAL A 62 0.26 -7.91 -16.07
CA VAL A 62 1.53 -7.94 -16.82
C VAL A 62 1.95 -9.38 -17.11
N LYS A 63 1.68 -10.29 -16.17
CA LYS A 63 2.16 -11.67 -16.18
C LYS A 63 1.19 -12.64 -16.84
N PHE A 64 -0.10 -12.43 -16.67
CA PHE A 64 -1.16 -13.33 -17.07
C PHE A 64 -2.19 -12.59 -17.94
N LYS A 65 -2.81 -13.33 -18.86
CA LYS A 65 -3.97 -12.80 -19.60
C LYS A 65 -5.14 -12.60 -18.65
N GLU A 66 -5.93 -11.56 -18.91
CA GLU A 66 -7.16 -11.28 -18.17
C GLU A 66 -8.13 -12.46 -18.25
N GLY A 67 -8.83 -12.76 -17.15
CA GLY A 67 -9.77 -13.88 -17.07
C GLY A 67 -9.15 -15.26 -16.80
N ASN A 68 -7.82 -15.39 -16.74
CA ASN A 68 -7.14 -16.64 -16.37
C ASN A 68 -7.22 -16.89 -14.85
N ASP A 69 -7.46 -18.13 -14.44
CA ASP A 69 -7.44 -18.55 -13.03
C ASP A 69 -6.06 -18.38 -12.38
N GLU A 70 -4.98 -18.50 -13.15
CA GLU A 70 -3.61 -18.20 -12.67
C GLU A 70 -3.47 -16.73 -12.22
N CYS A 71 -4.18 -15.82 -12.89
CA CYS A 71 -4.18 -14.40 -12.55
C CYS A 71 -4.83 -14.16 -11.18
N LYS A 72 -5.98 -14.80 -10.94
CA LYS A 72 -6.70 -14.74 -9.66
C LYS A 72 -5.90 -15.38 -8.53
N ASN A 73 -5.29 -16.54 -8.79
CA ASN A 73 -4.46 -17.23 -7.80
C ASN A 73 -3.25 -16.39 -7.40
N TYR A 74 -2.56 -15.78 -8.38
CA TYR A 74 -1.46 -14.86 -8.09
C TYR A 74 -1.93 -13.69 -7.21
N VAL A 75 -3.06 -13.06 -7.52
CA VAL A 75 -3.59 -11.94 -6.73
C VAL A 75 -3.91 -12.37 -5.31
N TYR A 76 -4.58 -13.51 -5.15
CA TYR A 76 -4.91 -14.07 -3.85
C TYR A 76 -3.66 -14.33 -3.01
N GLU A 77 -2.65 -15.00 -3.58
CA GLU A 77 -1.40 -15.31 -2.89
C GLU A 77 -0.67 -14.05 -2.43
N LYS A 78 -0.57 -13.03 -3.30
CA LYS A 78 0.12 -11.78 -2.95
C LYS A 78 -0.66 -10.95 -1.93
N LEU A 79 -1.97 -10.91 -2.01
CA LEU A 79 -2.80 -10.27 -1.01
C LEU A 79 -2.63 -10.95 0.35
N LEU A 80 -2.66 -12.28 0.39
CA LEU A 80 -2.47 -13.05 1.61
C LEU A 80 -1.08 -12.81 2.23
N MET A 81 -0.03 -12.72 1.41
CA MET A 81 1.30 -12.34 1.90
C MET A 81 1.30 -10.98 2.61
N ILE A 82 0.66 -9.97 2.02
CA ILE A 82 0.57 -8.62 2.61
C ILE A 82 -0.22 -8.66 3.92
N LEU A 83 -1.38 -9.33 3.95
CA LEU A 83 -2.20 -9.48 5.16
C LEU A 83 -1.49 -10.24 6.29
N GLN A 84 -0.53 -11.10 5.95
CA GLN A 84 0.34 -11.80 6.90
C GLN A 84 1.57 -10.97 7.33
N GLY A 85 1.66 -9.69 6.93
CA GLY A 85 2.80 -8.82 7.24
C GLY A 85 4.04 -9.06 6.37
N LYS A 86 3.96 -9.91 5.33
CA LYS A 86 5.09 -10.21 4.41
C LYS A 86 5.22 -9.17 3.29
N VAL A 87 5.07 -7.90 3.66
CA VAL A 87 5.06 -6.75 2.74
C VAL A 87 6.39 -6.64 2.00
N ALA A 88 7.51 -6.76 2.70
CA ALA A 88 8.85 -6.68 2.09
C ALA A 88 9.05 -7.75 1.00
N SER A 89 8.62 -8.98 1.28
CA SER A 89 8.68 -10.08 0.30
C SER A 89 7.86 -9.76 -0.95
N TYR A 90 6.63 -9.24 -0.78
CA TYR A 90 5.79 -8.83 -1.90
C TYR A 90 6.43 -7.72 -2.76
N ILE A 91 7.26 -6.85 -2.20
CA ILE A 91 7.86 -5.74 -2.95
C ILE A 91 9.14 -6.16 -3.66
N MET A 92 9.94 -6.99 -3.01
CA MET A 92 11.21 -7.46 -3.56
C MET A 92 11.00 -8.43 -4.73
N GLU A 93 9.97 -9.28 -4.68
CA GLU A 93 9.70 -10.27 -5.73
C GLU A 93 9.42 -9.63 -7.11
N PRO A 94 8.46 -8.71 -7.29
CA PRO A 94 8.23 -8.02 -8.56
C PRO A 94 9.42 -7.18 -9.01
N GLN A 95 10.18 -6.59 -8.07
CA GLN A 95 11.38 -5.83 -8.41
C GLN A 95 12.46 -6.73 -9.00
N LYS A 96 12.73 -7.88 -8.37
CA LYS A 96 13.66 -8.88 -8.89
C LYS A 96 13.21 -9.39 -10.26
N GLU A 97 11.93 -9.71 -10.40
CA GLU A 97 11.35 -10.17 -11.67
C GLU A 97 11.46 -9.11 -12.78
N MET A 98 11.28 -7.83 -12.46
CA MET A 98 11.48 -6.73 -13.42
C MET A 98 12.93 -6.65 -13.92
N LEU A 99 13.91 -6.89 -13.04
CA LEU A 99 15.34 -6.80 -13.36
C LEU A 99 15.85 -8.01 -14.15
N GLU A 100 15.33 -9.21 -13.84
CA GLU A 100 15.78 -10.47 -14.45
C GLU A 100 14.99 -10.84 -15.71
N GLY A 101 13.76 -10.36 -15.84
CA GLY A 101 12.84 -10.72 -16.92
C GLY A 101 12.99 -9.87 -18.20
N LYS A 102 12.47 -10.42 -19.31
CA LYS A 102 12.38 -9.73 -20.60
C LYS A 102 11.04 -9.02 -20.73
N TRP A 103 10.99 -7.77 -20.29
CA TRP A 103 9.78 -6.94 -20.29
C TRP A 103 9.91 -5.75 -21.25
N ASN A 104 8.80 -5.36 -21.88
CA ASN A 104 8.74 -4.12 -22.64
C ASN A 104 8.66 -2.90 -21.71
N GLU A 105 8.84 -1.68 -22.26
CA GLU A 105 8.90 -0.47 -21.43
C GLU A 105 7.60 -0.21 -20.66
N THR A 106 6.45 -0.44 -21.29
CA THR A 106 5.13 -0.29 -20.64
C THR A 106 4.95 -1.25 -19.46
N GLN A 107 5.44 -2.49 -19.57
CA GLN A 107 5.43 -3.47 -18.49
C GLN A 107 6.38 -3.05 -17.37
N LYS A 108 7.58 -2.58 -17.70
CA LYS A 108 8.54 -2.07 -16.70
C LYS A 108 7.98 -0.88 -15.93
N GLU A 109 7.27 0.04 -16.59
CA GLU A 109 6.60 1.15 -15.90
C GLU A 109 5.56 0.67 -14.89
N LYS A 110 4.81 -0.40 -15.19
CA LYS A 110 3.87 -1.01 -14.23
C LYS A 110 4.61 -1.60 -13.02
N PHE A 111 5.72 -2.32 -13.23
CA PHE A 111 6.56 -2.81 -12.13
C PHE A 111 7.14 -1.68 -11.29
N LYS A 112 7.69 -0.62 -11.91
CA LYS A 112 8.21 0.56 -11.22
C LYS A 112 7.12 1.23 -10.37
N LYS A 113 5.90 1.36 -10.90
CA LYS A 113 4.76 1.94 -10.17
C LYS A 113 4.45 1.16 -8.88
N VAL A 114 4.49 -0.18 -8.93
CA VAL A 114 4.29 -1.03 -7.75
C VAL A 114 5.49 -0.98 -6.81
N HIS A 115 6.72 -0.99 -7.31
CA HIS A 115 7.90 -0.88 -6.45
C HIS A 115 7.95 0.45 -5.70
N CYS A 116 7.79 1.56 -6.42
CA CYS A 116 7.75 2.90 -5.82
C CYS A 116 6.58 3.07 -4.86
N THR A 117 5.46 2.35 -5.02
CA THR A 117 4.34 2.41 -4.07
C THR A 117 4.52 1.44 -2.91
N GLY A 118 5.09 0.26 -3.16
CA GLY A 118 5.43 -0.73 -2.18
C GLY A 118 6.43 -0.23 -1.14
N GLN A 119 7.49 0.47 -1.58
CA GLN A 119 8.42 1.14 -0.66
C GLN A 119 7.70 2.09 0.31
N LYS A 120 6.58 2.70 -0.11
CA LYS A 120 5.76 3.58 0.73
C LYS A 120 4.92 2.79 1.74
N ILE A 121 4.51 1.56 1.39
CA ILE A 121 3.81 0.64 2.30
C ILE A 121 4.76 0.14 3.39
N MET A 122 6.02 -0.22 3.04
CA MET A 122 6.99 -0.71 4.03
C MET A 122 7.22 0.26 5.19
N TYR A 123 7.24 1.56 4.90
CA TYR A 123 7.52 2.60 5.89
C TYR A 123 6.47 2.69 7.02
N TYR A 124 5.27 2.13 6.81
CA TYR A 124 4.16 2.17 7.78
C TYR A 124 3.69 0.79 8.23
N SER A 125 4.38 -0.28 7.82
CA SER A 125 4.09 -1.68 8.21
C SER A 125 5.10 -2.27 9.20
N GLU A 126 6.02 -1.44 9.71
CA GLU A 126 6.94 -1.73 10.82
C GLU A 126 6.57 -0.89 12.05
#